data_AF-A0AA97I0F0-F1
#
_entry.id   AF-A0AA97I0F0-F1
#
_cell.length_a   1.000
_cell.length_b   1.000
_cell.length_c   1.000
_cell.angle_alpha   90.00
_cell.angle_beta   90.00
_cell.angle_gamma   90.00
#
_symmetry.space_group_name_H-M   'P 1'
#
loop_
_entity.id
_entity.type
_entity.pdbx_description
1 polymer ?
#
loop_
_entity_poly.entity_id
_entity_poly.type
_entity_poly.pdbx_seq_one_letter_code
_entity_poly.pdbx_strand_id
1 'polypeptide(L)' 'MNKRLTVDPINLGEPLYYRFKGQRRLRVGDYRVIYSVNIIKYEVVITEIGHRKDIYK' A
#
# COMPACT_ATOMS: atom_id res chain seq x y z
N MET A 1 -14.32 5.06 -9.10
CA MET A 1 -12.85 5.18 -9.15
C MET A 1 -12.36 5.48 -7.73
N ASN A 2 -11.82 4.48 -7.02
CA ASN A 2 -11.53 4.59 -5.58
C ASN A 2 -10.26 5.43 -5.31
N LYS A 3 -10.43 6.72 -5.02
CA LYS A 3 -9.37 7.70 -4.69
C LYS A 3 -8.73 7.50 -3.31
N ARG A 4 -8.55 6.26 -2.84
CA ARG A 4 -8.14 5.98 -1.44
C ARG A 4 -6.70 6.42 -1.15
N LEU A 5 -5.77 6.19 -2.08
CA LEU A 5 -4.35 6.57 -1.90
C LEU A 5 -4.12 8.09 -1.89
N THR A 6 -4.93 8.86 -2.60
CA THR A 6 -4.78 10.33 -2.69
C THR A 6 -5.51 11.08 -1.59
N VAL A 7 -6.37 10.40 -0.82
CA VAL A 7 -7.17 11.02 0.25
C VAL A 7 -6.46 10.86 1.59
N ASP A 8 -6.06 9.64 1.94
CA ASP A 8 -5.34 9.39 3.19
C ASP A 8 -4.54 8.07 3.10
N PRO A 9 -3.35 8.10 2.48
CA PRO A 9 -2.52 6.91 2.30
C PRO A 9 -1.99 6.36 3.63
N ILE A 10 -2.09 7.11 4.73
CA ILE A 10 -1.63 6.68 6.05
C ILE A 10 -2.73 5.88 6.73
N ASN A 11 -3.93 6.44 6.89
CA ASN A 11 -4.98 5.77 7.67
C ASN A 11 -5.75 4.71 6.87
N LEU A 12 -5.70 4.75 5.53
CA LEU A 12 -6.44 3.80 4.68
C LEU A 12 -5.65 2.54 4.31
N GLY A 13 -4.35 2.49 4.59
CA GLY A 13 -3.51 1.32 4.37
C GLY A 13 -3.17 0.60 5.66
N GLU A 14 -3.28 -0.73 5.63
CA GLU A 14 -2.85 -1.58 6.74
C GLU A 14 -1.32 -1.59 6.83
N PRO A 15 -0.72 -1.28 7.99
CA PRO A 15 0.73 -1.32 8.15
C PRO A 15 1.25 -2.75 8.02
N LEU A 16 2.39 -2.90 7.35
CA LEU A 16 3.11 -4.17 7.30
C LEU A 16 4.16 -4.25 8.41
N TYR A 17 4.46 -5.47 8.85
CA TYR A 17 5.34 -5.76 9.98
C TYR A 17 6.66 -6.41 9.53
N TYR A 18 7.59 -6.59 10.48
CA TYR A 18 8.90 -7.23 10.28
C TYR A 18 9.73 -6.53 9.19
N ARG A 19 10.23 -7.28 8.19
CA ARG A 19 11.06 -6.76 7.09
C ARG A 19 10.36 -5.70 6.23
N PHE A 20 9.04 -5.61 6.33
CA PHE A 20 8.21 -4.65 5.58
C PHE A 20 7.74 -3.47 6.45
N LYS A 21 8.32 -3.28 7.65
CA LYS A 21 8.02 -2.15 8.51
C LYS A 21 8.27 -0.83 7.76
N GLY A 22 7.27 0.06 7.77
CA GLY A 22 7.28 1.32 7.03
C GLY A 22 6.58 1.24 5.66
N GLN A 23 6.19 0.05 5.22
CA GLN A 23 5.29 -0.14 4.09
C GLN A 23 3.85 -0.36 4.55
N ARG A 24 2.92 -0.12 3.64
CA ARG A 24 1.48 -0.26 3.82
C ARG A 24 0.87 -1.08 2.70
N ARG A 25 -0.24 -1.74 3.02
CA ARG A 25 -1.02 -2.55 2.10
C ARG A 25 -2.42 -1.98 1.95
N LEU A 26 -2.87 -1.81 0.71
CA LEU A 26 -4.24 -1.45 0.38
C LEU A 26 -4.89 -2.55 -0.46
N ARG A 27 -6.13 -2.92 -0.10
CA ARG A 27 -6.96 -3.81 -0.93
C ARG A 27 -7.76 -3.01 -1.95
N VAL A 28 -7.61 -3.35 -3.22
CA VAL A 28 -8.34 -2.77 -4.34
C VAL A 28 -9.00 -3.90 -5.12
N GLY A 29 -10.25 -4.21 -4.78
CA GLY A 29 -10.95 -5.39 -5.31
C GLY A 29 -10.21 -6.68 -4.96
N ASP A 30 -9.75 -7.39 -6.00
CA ASP A 30 -8.96 -8.61 -5.91
C ASP A 30 -7.45 -8.39 -5.97
N TYR A 31 -6.99 -7.15 -6.01
CA TYR A 31 -5.58 -6.80 -5.97
C TYR A 31 -5.16 -6.26 -4.59
N ARG A 32 -3.88 -6.45 -4.28
CA ARG A 32 -3.18 -5.78 -3.19
C ARG A 32 -2.12 -4.87 -3.76
N VAL A 33 -2.12 -3.65 -3.25
CA VAL A 33 -1.11 -2.63 -3.55
C VAL A 33 -0.25 -2.49 -2.30
N ILE A 34 1.05 -2.72 -2.43
CA ILE A 34 2.04 -2.42 -1.40
C ILE A 34 2.70 -1.10 -1.77
N TYR A 35 2.78 -0.20 -0.80
CA TYR A 35 3.34 1.13 -1.02
C TYR A 35 4.04 1.64 0.24
N SER A 36 4.93 2.60 0.06
CA SER A 36 5.56 3.38 1.12
C SER A 36 5.10 4.82 1.06
N VAL A 37 5.14 5.50 2.20
CA VAL A 37 4.78 6.91 2.32
C VAL A 37 6.00 7.66 2.84
N ASN A 38 6.51 8.59 2.05
CA ASN A 38 7.54 9.52 2.45
C ASN A 38 6.89 10.86 2.83
N ILE A 39 6.72 11.08 4.13
CA ILE A 39 6.05 12.28 4.66
C ILE A 39 6.88 13.53 4.39
N ILE A 40 8.22 13.44 4.45
CA ILE A 40 9.12 14.58 4.25
C ILE A 40 9.02 15.08 2.80
N LYS A 41 8.92 14.17 1.85
CA LYS A 41 8.83 14.48 0.41
C LYS A 41 7.40 14.58 -0.10
N TYR A 42 6.38 14.39 0.76
CA TYR A 42 4.98 14.30 0.36
C TYR A 42 4.74 13.30 -0.79
N GLU A 43 5.42 12.16 -0.75
CA GLU A 43 5.46 11.19 -1.84
C GLU A 43 4.89 9.83 -1.40
N VAL A 44 4.14 9.20 -2.30
CA VAL A 44 3.66 7.83 -2.14
C VAL A 44 4.25 6.99 -3.25
N VAL A 45 5.05 5.99 -2.90
CA VAL A 45 5.71 5.09 -3.85
C VAL A 45 5.06 3.73 -3.78
N ILE A 46 4.48 3.28 -4.88
CA ILE A 46 3.95 1.92 -5.01
C ILE A 46 5.12 0.99 -5.32
N THR A 47 5.39 0.05 -4.43
CA THR A 47 6.50 -0.90 -4.58
C THR A 47 6.05 -2.19 -5.27
N GLU A 48 4.78 -2.57 -5.12
CA GLU A 48 4.26 -3.80 -5.71
C GLU A 48 2.74 -3.72 -5.91
N ILE A 49 2.26 -4.30 -7.01
CA ILE A 49 0.84 -4.55 -7.25
C ILE A 49 0.71 -6.02 -7.64
N GLY A 50 -0.03 -6.77 -6.81
CA GLY A 50 -0.20 -8.20 -7.01
C GLY A 50 -1.66 -8.61 -6.86
N HIS A 51 -2.08 -9.62 -7.61
CA HIS A 51 -3.38 -10.24 -7.38
C HIS A 51 -3.40 -10.96 -6.02
N ARG A 52 -4.54 -10.97 -5.33
CA ARG A 52 -4.68 -11.52 -3.97
C ARG A 52 -4.21 -12.97 -3.86
N LYS A 53 -4.37 -13.74 -4.95
CA LYS A 53 -3.99 -15.16 -5.04
C LYS A 53 -2.49 -15.38 -5.26
N ASP A 54 -1.77 -14.37 -5.75
CA ASP A 54 -0.37 -14.53 -6.20
C ASP A 54 0.63 -13.81 -5.29
N ILE A 55 0.20 -12.82 -4.50
CA ILE A 55 1.10 -12.02 -3.63
C ILE A 55 1.61 -12.75 -2.37
N TYR A 56 1.19 -14.00 -2.15
CA TYR A 56 1.69 -14.83 -1.06
C TYR A 56 2.48 -16.05 -1.54
N LYS A 57 2.74 -16.15 -2.85
CA LYS A 57 3.62 -17.18 -3.39
C LYS A 57 5.09 -16.78 -3.28
#